data_AF-A0A951G4D2-F1
#
_entry.id   AF-A0A951G4D2-F1
#
_cell.length_a   1.000
_cell.length_b   1.000
_cell.length_c   1.000
_cell.angle_alpha   90.00
_cell.angle_beta   90.00
_cell.angle_gamma   90.00
#
_symmetry.space_group_name_H-M   'P 1'
#
loop_
_entity.id
_entity.type
_entity.pdbx_description
1 polymer ?
#
loop_
_entity_poly.entity_id
_entity_poly.type
_entity_poly.pdbx_seq_one_letter_code
_entity_poly.pdbx_strand_id
1 'polypeptide(L)' 'MDVCLISSEGELVVHFRAPADRDGLYGLTRRVAVYGEPVRGVVESMNGARFVHDELVKYGWEVLLAAAAGQGPGAAGV' A
#
# COMPACT_ATOMS: atom_id res chain seq x y z
N MET A 1 -6.87 6.11 -4.27
CA MET A 1 -6.53 4.93 -3.44
C MET A 1 -6.61 5.31 -1.97
N ASP A 2 -6.94 4.32 -1.16
CA ASP A 2 -6.95 4.40 0.29
C ASP A 2 -5.57 3.98 0.82
N VAL A 3 -5.01 4.69 1.80
CA VAL A 3 -3.63 4.49 2.27
C VAL A 3 -3.62 4.39 3.80
N CYS A 4 -3.16 3.24 4.29
CA CYS A 4 -2.88 3.01 5.70
C CYS A 4 -1.36 2.92 5.90
N LEU A 5 -0.81 3.80 6.74
CA LEU A 5 0.57 3.69 7.19
C LEU A 5 0.58 2.92 8.50
N ILE A 6 1.32 1.82 8.53
CA ILE A 6 1.40 0.91 9.68
C ILE A 6 2.82 0.94 10.24
N SER A 7 2.96 0.99 11.56
CA SER A 7 4.26 0.91 12.23
C SER A 7 4.85 -0.51 12.12
N SER A 8 6.13 -0.67 12.45
CA SER A 8 6.74 -2.01 12.52
C SER A 8 6.07 -2.93 13.56
N GLU A 9 5.34 -2.37 14.53
CA GLU A 9 4.60 -3.13 15.55
C GLU A 9 3.20 -3.54 15.08
N GLY A 10 2.76 -3.09 13.90
CA GLY A 10 1.43 -3.39 13.35
C GLY A 10 0.37 -2.33 13.67
N GLU A 11 0.74 -1.22 14.28
CA GLU A 11 -0.20 -0.17 14.68
C GLU A 11 -0.48 0.82 13.54
N LEU A 12 -1.73 1.26 13.41
CA LEU A 12 -2.11 2.29 12.44
C LEU A 12 -1.56 3.65 12.87
N VAL A 13 -0.60 4.18 12.11
CA VAL A 13 -0.02 5.50 12.33
C VAL A 13 -0.90 6.59 11.72
N VAL A 14 -1.31 6.41 10.47
CA VAL A 14 -2.18 7.36 9.77
C VAL A 14 -2.98 6.68 8.66
N HIS A 15 -4.21 7.15 8.46
CA HIS A 15 -5.09 6.74 7.37
C HIS A 15 -5.50 7.97 6.54
N PHE A 16 -5.33 7.89 5.22
CA PHE A 16 -5.71 8.98 4.32
C PHE A 16 -5.97 8.49 2.90
N ARG A 17 -6.63 9.34 2.11
CA ARG A 17 -6.87 9.10 0.68
C ARG A 17 -5.84 9.83 -0.17
N ALA A 18 -5.31 9.15 -1.18
CA ALA A 18 -4.41 9.73 -2.18
C ALA A 18 -4.95 9.47 -3.60
N PRO A 19 -4.73 10.38 -4.57
CA PRO A 19 -4.99 10.09 -5.98
C PRO A 19 -4.12 8.89 -6.45
N ALA A 20 -4.64 8.08 -7.37
CA ALA A 20 -3.96 6.87 -7.87
C ALA A 20 -3.27 7.13 -9.22
N ASP A 21 -2.67 8.30 -9.32
CA ASP A 21 -2.02 8.85 -10.50
C ASP A 21 -0.63 9.38 -10.11
N ARG A 22 0.19 9.71 -11.11
CA ARG A 22 1.62 10.04 -10.92
C ARG A 22 1.83 11.12 -9.86
N ASP A 23 1.07 12.21 -9.94
CA ASP A 23 1.18 13.33 -8.99
C ASP A 23 0.74 12.93 -7.58
N GLY A 24 -0.34 12.13 -7.46
CA GLY A 24 -0.78 11.56 -6.19
C GLY A 24 0.28 10.67 -5.53
N LEU A 25 0.96 9.82 -6.32
CA LEU A 25 2.04 8.94 -5.84
C LEU A 25 3.29 9.73 -5.44
N TYR A 26 3.64 10.77 -6.19
CA TYR A 26 4.72 11.68 -5.81
C TYR A 26 4.41 12.42 -4.49
N GLY A 27 3.17 12.89 -4.32
CA GLY A 27 2.71 13.49 -3.07
C GLY A 27 2.76 12.52 -1.89
N LEU A 28 2.37 11.26 -2.13
CA LEU A 28 2.43 10.19 -1.13
C LEU A 28 3.87 9.95 -0.64
N THR A 29 4.83 9.78 -1.55
CA THR A 29 6.21 9.49 -1.16
C THR A 29 6.81 10.61 -0.32
N ARG A 30 6.54 11.89 -0.68
CA ARG A 30 6.97 13.04 0.13
C ARG A 30 6.32 13.08 1.50
N ARG A 31 5.03 12.75 1.59
CA ARG A 31 4.29 12.76 2.86
C ARG A 31 4.79 11.69 3.82
N VAL A 32 5.25 10.55 3.32
CA VAL A 32 5.78 9.46 4.13
C VAL A 32 7.29 9.62 4.41
N ALA A 33 8.04 10.31 3.56
CA ALA A 33 9.46 10.56 3.77
C ALA A 33 9.80 11.27 5.10
N VAL A 34 8.83 11.97 5.71
CA VAL A 34 8.99 12.63 7.02
C VAL A 34 9.34 11.66 8.16
N TYR A 35 9.02 10.37 8.03
CA TYR A 35 9.32 9.36 9.04
C TYR A 35 10.77 8.87 8.96
N GLY A 36 11.50 9.15 7.88
CA GLY A 36 12.94 8.86 7.76
C GLY A 36 13.32 7.36 7.71
N GLU A 37 12.36 6.46 7.68
CA GLU A 37 12.56 5.01 7.65
C GLU A 37 12.24 4.41 6.28
N PRO A 38 12.89 3.30 5.89
CA PRO A 38 12.55 2.59 4.66
C PRO A 38 11.13 2.03 4.74
N VAL A 39 10.28 2.37 3.77
CA VAL A 39 8.87 1.97 3.78
C VAL A 39 8.63 0.81 2.84
N ARG A 40 7.95 -0.21 3.36
CA ARG A 40 7.38 -1.32 2.58
C ARG A 40 5.93 -1.02 2.26
N GLY A 41 5.58 -1.06 0.98
CA GLY A 41 4.20 -0.94 0.51
C GLY A 41 3.57 -2.30 0.30
N VAL A 42 2.28 -2.42 0.59
CA VAL A 42 1.44 -3.53 0.09
C VAL A 42 0.31 -2.92 -0.70
N VAL A 43 0.14 -3.34 -1.96
CA VAL A 43 -0.95 -2.87 -2.82
C VAL A 43 -1.86 -4.06 -3.09
N GLU A 44 -3.13 -3.93 -2.69
CA GLU A 44 -4.14 -4.93 -3.01
C GLU A 44 -4.40 -4.94 -4.52
N SER A 45 -4.37 -6.13 -5.13
CA SER A 45 -4.47 -6.34 -6.57
C SER A 45 -5.89 -6.11 -7.10
N MET A 46 -6.30 -4.86 -7.15
CA MET A 46 -7.45 -4.36 -7.91
C MET A 46 -7.00 -3.79 -9.28
N ASN A 47 -7.95 -3.47 -10.18
CA ASN A 47 -7.63 -2.79 -11.44
C ASN A 47 -6.79 -1.52 -11.16
N GLY A 48 -5.57 -1.46 -11.71
CA GLY A 48 -4.63 -0.35 -11.51
C GLY A 48 -3.51 -0.58 -10.48
N ALA A 49 -3.55 -1.67 -9.71
CA ALA A 49 -2.52 -2.00 -8.71
C ALA A 49 -1.11 -2.13 -9.31
N ARG A 50 -1.00 -2.67 -10.53
CA ARG A 50 0.26 -2.80 -11.27
C ARG A 50 0.90 -1.43 -11.54
N PHE A 51 0.10 -0.43 -11.92
CA PHE A 51 0.59 0.93 -12.16
C PHE A 51 1.14 1.57 -10.88
N VAL A 52 0.40 1.45 -9.78
CA VAL A 52 0.82 1.99 -8.47
C VAL A 52 2.11 1.31 -8.00
N HIS A 53 2.19 -0.02 -8.09
CA HIS A 53 3.40 -0.77 -7.78
C HIS A 53 4.59 -0.29 -8.62
N ASP A 54 4.45 -0.25 -9.95
CA ASP A 54 5.56 0.08 -10.85
C ASP A 54 6.05 1.52 -10.65
N GLU A 55 5.17 2.47 -10.35
CA GLU A 55 5.58 3.85 -10.03
C GLU A 55 6.25 3.95 -8.66
N LEU A 56 5.75 3.30 -7.61
CA LEU A 56 6.38 3.33 -6.29
C LEU A 56 7.74 2.64 -6.27
N VAL A 57 7.91 1.53 -7.00
CA VAL A 57 9.22 0.86 -7.16
C VAL A 57 10.24 1.77 -7.84
N LYS A 58 9.84 2.59 -8.82
CA LYS A 58 10.74 3.60 -9.43
C LYS A 58 11.24 4.64 -8.42
N TYR A 59 10.46 4.91 -7.38
CA TYR A 59 10.85 5.80 -6.27
C TYR A 59 11.64 5.07 -5.17
N GLY A 60 12.05 3.81 -5.39
CA GLY A 60 12.91 3.05 -4.48
C GLY A 60 12.18 2.31 -3.37
N TRP A 61 10.85 2.20 -3.44
CA TRP A 61 10.07 1.48 -2.44
C TRP A 61 10.05 -0.03 -2.74
N GLU A 62 10.10 -0.83 -1.69
CA GLU A 62 9.79 -2.26 -1.76
C GLU A 62 8.27 -2.41 -1.67
N VAL A 63 7.62 -2.88 -2.74
CA VAL A 63 6.16 -2.99 -2.80
C VAL A 63 5.75 -4.42 -3.12
N LEU A 64 4.87 -5.00 -2.30
CA LEU A 64 4.27 -6.30 -2.52
C LEU A 64 2.88 -6.12 -3.13
N LEU A 65 2.56 -6.93 -4.14
CA LEU A 65 1.18 -7.05 -4.65
C LEU A 65 0.48 -8.15 -3.84
N ALA A 66 -0.49 -7.75 -3.01
CA ALA A 66 -1.36 -8.72 -2.36
C ALA A 66 -2.41 -9.18 -3.37
N ALA A 67 -2.44 -10.47 -3.69
CA ALA A 67 -3.59 -11.05 -4.36
C ALA A 67 -4.79 -10.91 -3.42
N ALA A 68 -5.92 -10.43 -3.94
CA ALA A 68 -7.18 -10.47 -3.21
C ALA A 68 -7.56 -11.95 -3.02
N ALA A 69 -7.12 -12.55 -1.92
CA ALA A 69 -7.69 -13.79 -1.45
C ALA A 69 -9.07 -13.43 -0.90
N GLY A 70 -10.11 -13.58 -1.74
CA GLY A 70 -11.48 -13.55 -1.24
C GLY A 70 -11.58 -14.56 -0.11
N GLN A 71 -11.92 -14.07 1.10
CA GLN A 71 -12.36 -14.81 2.29
C GLN A 71 -11.52 -16.07 2.64
N GLY A 72 -10.90 -16.07 3.83
CA GLY A 72 -10.26 -17.28 4.37
C GLY A 72 -11.16 -18.52 4.27
N PRO A 73 -10.59 -19.74 4.25
CA PRO A 73 -11.33 -20.97 4.02
C PRO A 73 -12.55 -20.99 4.93
N GLY A 74 -13.74 -21.10 4.32
CA GLY A 74 -14.99 -21.23 5.03
C GLY A 74 -14.84 -22.31 6.10
N ALA A 75 -15.13 -21.94 7.34
CA ALA A 75 -15.39 -22.89 8.40
C ALA A 75 -16.66 -23.68 8.00
N ALA A 76 -16.50 -24.71 7.17
CA ALA A 76 -17.48 -25.76 6.99
C ALA A 76 -17.28 -26.76 8.14
N GLY A 77 -17.77 -26.38 9.31
CA GLY A 77 -18.15 -27.33 10.35
C GLY A 77 -19.66 -27.51 10.26
N VAL A 78 -20.10 -28.65 9.73
CA VAL A 78 -21.11 -29.58 10.27
C VAL A 78 -21.12 -30.84 9.41
#